data_AF-A0A1H9WZR6-F1
#
_entry.id   AF-A0A1H9WZR6-F1
#
_cell.length_a   1.000
_cell.length_b   1.000
_cell.length_c   1.000
_cell.angle_alpha   90.00
_cell.angle_beta   90.00
_cell.angle_gamma   90.00
#
_symmetry.space_group_name_H-M   'P 1'
#
loop_
_entity.id
_entity.type
_entity.pdbx_description
1 polymer ?
#
loop_
_entity_poly.entity_id
_entity_poly.type
_entity_poly.pdbx_seq_one_letter_code
_entity_poly.pdbx_strand_id
1 'polypeptide(L)' 'MQIQVRISAASPNPTDIRLPGGEYRGLLDLEFPHVPGNDFAGTVTEAGPGVTGFRAGDEVFGEAVPGPCARYPAPPDPR' A
#
# COMPACT_ATOMS: atom_id res chain seq x y z
N MET A 1 10.26 9.10 3.94
CA MET A 1 11.16 7.94 3.73
C MET A 1 10.26 6.77 3.36
N GLN A 2 10.62 5.98 2.35
CA GLN A 2 9.75 4.91 1.84
C GLN A 2 10.58 3.72 1.33
N ILE A 3 9.97 2.55 1.36
CA ILE A 3 10.49 1.33 0.72
C ILE A 3 9.44 0.80 -0.25
N GLN A 4 9.87 0.11 -1.29
CA GLN A 4 9.00 -0.63 -2.18
C GLN A 4 9.03 -2.11 -1.81
N VAL A 5 7.86 -2.72 -1.72
CA VAL A 5 7.69 -4.12 -1.32
C VAL A 5 6.94 -4.86 -2.42
N ARG A 6 7.46 -6.02 -2.85
CA ARG A 6 6.70 -7.02 -3.60
C ARG A 6 5.86 -7.81 -2.61
N ILE A 7 4.56 -7.56 -2.62
CA ILE A 7 3.61 -8.21 -1.70
C ILE A 7 3.45 -9.69 -2.09
N SER A 8 3.61 -10.57 -1.10
CA SER A 8 3.35 -12.01 -1.21
C SER A 8 2.02 -12.41 -0.57
N ALA A 9 1.59 -11.67 0.45
CA ALA A 9 0.31 -11.85 1.13
C ALA A 9 -0.25 -10.52 1.63
N ALA A 10 -1.57 -10.41 1.66
CA ALA A 10 -2.30 -9.28 2.24
C ALA A 10 -3.44 -9.78 3.12
N SER A 11 -3.78 -9.03 4.17
CA SER A 11 -4.90 -9.35 5.06
C SER A 11 -6.05 -8.36 4.84
N PRO A 12 -7.21 -8.81 4.31
CA PRO A 12 -8.38 -7.94 4.19
C PRO A 12 -9.01 -7.68 5.55
N ASN A 13 -9.31 -6.42 5.81
CA ASN A 13 -10.02 -5.94 6.99
C ASN A 13 -11.41 -5.40 6.59
N PRO A 14 -12.38 -5.34 7.51
CA PRO A 14 -13.72 -4.85 7.18
C PRO A 14 -13.76 -3.44 6.55
N THR A 15 -12.81 -2.57 6.92
CA THR A 15 -12.70 -1.21 6.37
C THR A 15 -12.44 -1.20 4.86
N ASP A 16 -11.75 -2.21 4.33
CA ASP A 16 -11.46 -2.36 2.90
C ASP A 16 -12.72 -2.52 2.05
N ILE A 17 -13.82 -3.00 2.66
CA ILE A 17 -15.13 -3.17 2.02
C ILE A 17 -15.99 -1.93 2.27
N ARG A 18 -16.01 -1.43 3.51
CA ARG A 18 -16.87 -0.31 3.93
C ARG A 18 -16.51 1.04 3.30
N LEU A 19 -15.22 1.31 3.07
CA LEU A 19 -14.74 2.54 2.43
C LEU A 19 -15.30 2.73 1.02
N PRO A 20 -15.06 1.81 0.06
CA PRO A 20 -15.66 1.92 -1.27
C PRO A 20 -17.18 1.77 -1.25
N GLY A 21 -17.75 1.10 -0.24
CA GLY A 21 -19.19 1.03 0.02
C GLY A 21 -19.83 2.37 0.41
N GLY A 22 -19.02 3.38 0.77
CA GLY A 22 -19.49 4.72 1.10
C GLY A 22 -19.99 4.91 2.53
N GLU A 23 -19.75 3.93 3.41
CA GLU A 23 -20.18 3.98 4.82
C GLU A 23 -19.47 5.09 5.61
N TYR A 24 -18.33 5.57 5.11
CA TYR A 24 -17.55 6.69 5.68
C TYR A 24 -17.74 8.01 4.92
N ARG A 25 -18.75 8.13 4.04
CA ARG A 25 -19.02 9.39 3.31
C ARG A 25 -19.26 10.55 4.27
N GLY A 26 -18.55 11.65 4.07
CA GLY A 26 -18.61 12.85 4.91
C GLY A 26 -17.79 12.77 6.20
N LEU A 27 -17.17 11.62 6.49
CA LEU A 27 -16.19 11.43 7.57
C LEU A 27 -14.76 11.37 7.03
N LEU A 28 -14.58 10.75 5.86
CA LEU A 28 -13.28 10.58 5.19
C LEU A 28 -13.39 10.98 3.72
N ASP A 29 -12.39 11.71 3.24
CA ASP A 29 -12.23 12.01 1.81
C ASP A 29 -11.50 10.85 1.13
N LEU A 30 -12.23 10.13 0.28
CA LEU A 30 -11.74 8.99 -0.48
C LEU A 30 -11.60 9.38 -1.96
N GLU A 31 -10.37 9.45 -2.46
CA GLU A 31 -10.14 9.67 -3.89
C GLU A 31 -10.16 8.34 -4.65
N PHE A 32 -10.77 8.36 -5.83
CA PHE A 32 -10.87 7.21 -6.71
C PHE A 32 -9.99 7.38 -7.96
N PRO A 33 -9.40 6.31 -8.51
CA PRO A 33 -9.51 4.92 -8.05
C PRO A 33 -8.76 4.68 -6.73
N HIS A 34 -9.41 4.01 -5.79
CA HIS A 34 -8.85 3.65 -4.49
C HIS A 34 -8.42 2.18 -4.51
N VAL A 35 -7.21 1.89 -4.01
CA VAL A 35 -6.73 0.52 -3.81
C VAL A 35 -6.96 0.14 -2.35
N PRO A 36 -7.84 -0.82 -2.05
CA PRO A 36 -8.09 -1.28 -0.69
C PRO A 36 -6.97 -2.20 -0.17
N GLY A 37 -6.89 -2.36 1.14
CA GLY A 37 -5.93 -3.22 1.84
C GLY A 37 -4.68 -2.47 2.28
N ASN A 38 -4.46 -2.43 3.60
CA ASN A 38 -3.27 -1.81 4.19
C ASN A 38 -2.27 -2.85 4.72
N ASP A 39 -2.74 -4.02 5.18
CA ASP A 39 -1.90 -5.02 5.84
C ASP A 39 -1.24 -5.95 4.81
N PHE A 40 0.07 -6.12 4.92
CA PHE A 40 0.84 -6.95 3.99
C PHE A 40 2.01 -7.70 4.62
N ALA A 41 2.47 -8.72 3.89
CA ALA A 41 3.80 -9.33 4.03
C ALA A 41 4.43 -9.53 2.65
N GLY A 42 5.74 -9.36 2.53
CA GLY A 42 6.44 -9.43 1.26
C GLY A 42 7.94 -9.20 1.36
N THR A 43 8.56 -8.90 0.23
CA THR A 43 10.01 -8.69 0.12
C THR A 43 10.30 -7.29 -0.38
N VAL A 44 11.24 -6.59 0.26
CA VAL A 44 11.71 -5.28 -0.18
C VAL A 44 12.37 -5.40 -1.56
N THR A 45 11.95 -4.58 -2.53
CA THR A 45 12.56 -4.51 -3.85
C THR A 45 13.44 -3.27 -4.03
N GLU A 46 13.14 -2.18 -3.30
CA GLU A 46 13.90 -0.93 -3.36
C GLU A 46 13.76 -0.15 -2.04
N ALA A 47 14.81 0.56 -1.64
CA ALA A 47 14.79 1.48 -0.51
C ALA A 47 15.02 2.92 -1.01
N GLY A 48 14.14 3.84 -0.65
CA GLY A 48 14.23 5.24 -1.05
C GLY A 48 15.35 6.01 -0.33
N PRO A 49 15.63 7.26 -0.75
CA PRO A 49 16.68 8.08 -0.15
C PRO A 49 16.52 8.24 1.36
N GLY A 50 17.62 8.02 2.09
CA GLY A 50 17.68 8.17 3.55
C GLY A 50 17.15 6.98 4.36
N VAL A 51 16.67 5.90 3.71
CA VAL A 51 16.34 4.65 4.40
C VAL A 51 17.63 3.89 4.73
N THR A 52 17.84 3.60 6.00
CA THR A 52 19.03 2.85 6.49
C THR A 52 18.68 1.51 7.15
N GLY A 53 17.41 1.31 7.52
CA GLY A 53 16.95 0.12 8.24
C GLY A 53 16.49 -1.05 7.36
N PHE A 54 16.45 -0.87 6.04
CA PHE A 54 15.95 -1.86 5.08
C PHE A 54 16.79 -1.84 3.81
N ARG A 55 16.87 -2.99 3.14
CA ARG A 55 17.51 -3.17 1.84
C ARG A 55 16.74 -4.16 0.97
N ALA A 56 17.00 -4.15 -0.33
CA ALA A 56 16.42 -5.12 -1.25
C ALA A 56 16.72 -6.57 -0.81
N GLY A 57 15.70 -7.42 -0.86
CA GLY A 57 15.76 -8.82 -0.42
C GLY A 57 15.30 -9.07 1.01
N ASP A 58 15.15 -8.03 1.84
CA ASP A 58 14.63 -8.21 3.20
C ASP A 58 13.15 -8.65 3.18
N GLU A 59 12.79 -9.64 3.99
CA GLU A 59 11.41 -10.02 4.24
C GLU A 59 10.79 -9.09 5.30
N VAL A 60 9.61 -8.56 5.00
CA VAL A 60 8.93 -7.56 5.83
C VAL A 60 7.44 -7.85 5.93
N PHE A 61 6.84 -7.42 7.04
CA PHE A 61 5.39 -7.34 7.23
C PHE A 61 5.05 -6.00 7.87
N GLY A 62 3.82 -5.52 7.66
CA GLY A 62 3.36 -4.28 8.26
C GLY A 62 2.05 -3.77 7.66
N GLU A 63 1.69 -2.56 8.08
CA GLU A 63 0.57 -1.80 7.53
C GLU A 63 1.12 -0.65 6.67
N ALA A 64 0.67 -0.56 5.43
CA ALA A 64 0.88 0.62 4.59
C ALA A 64 -0.16 1.66 4.98
N VAL A 65 0.27 2.79 5.54
CA VAL A 65 -0.62 3.94 5.68
C VAL A 65 -0.84 4.48 4.27
N PRO A 66 -2.08 4.46 3.74
CA PRO A 66 -2.32 5.17 2.50
C PRO A 66 -1.93 6.63 2.75
N GLY A 67 -1.09 7.22 1.88
CA GLY A 67 -1.08 8.68 1.78
C GLY A 67 -2.51 9.20 1.53
N PRO A 68 -2.76 10.52 1.44
CA PRO A 68 -4.06 11.00 0.96
C PRO A 68 -4.31 10.39 -0.42
N CYS A 69 -5.04 9.28 -0.47
CA CYS A 69 -5.32 8.40 -1.61
C CYS A 69 -4.32 8.50 -2.80
N ALA A 70 -3.01 8.40 -2.58
CA ALA A 70 -2.01 8.72 -3.62
C ALA A 70 -1.26 7.49 -4.14
N ARG A 71 -1.77 6.96 -5.26
CA ARG A 71 -1.10 6.31 -6.41
C ARG A 71 0.35 5.80 -6.22
N TYR A 72 0.54 4.49 -6.33
CA TYR A 72 1.76 3.91 -6.92
C TYR A 72 1.56 3.85 -8.45
N PRO A 73 2.50 4.32 -9.29
CA PRO A 73 2.37 4.14 -10.74
C PRO A 73 2.43 2.64 -11.07
N ALA A 74 1.46 2.13 -11.84
CA ALA A 74 1.53 0.77 -12.35
C ALA A 74 2.89 0.52 -13.05
N PRO A 75 3.53 -0.65 -12.84
CA PRO A 75 4.71 -0.99 -13.61
C PRO A 75 4.38 -0.95 -15.11
N PRO A 76 5.34 -0.59 -15.98
CA PRO A 76 5.10 -0.51 -17.41
C PRO A 76 4.60 -1.85 -17.96
N ASP A 77 3.62 -1.78 -18.87
CA ASP A 77 3.04 -2.91 -19.57
C ASP A 77 4.13 -3.65 -20.37
N PRO A 78 4.30 -4.97 -20.21
CA PRO A 78 5.30 -5.74 -20.97
C PRO A 78 4.89 -6.06 -22.41
N ARG A 79 3.92 -5.35 -22.99
CA ARG A 79 3.51 -5.48 -24.40
C ARG A 79 4.28 -4.56 -25.33
#